data_AF-A0A3N5F9M8-F1
#
_entry.id   AF-A0A3N5F9M8-F1
#
_cell.length_a   1.000
_cell.length_b   1.000
_cell.length_c   1.000
_cell.angle_alpha   90.00
_cell.angle_beta   90.00
_cell.angle_gamma   90.00
#
_symmetry.space_group_name_H-M   'P 1'
#
loop_
_entity.id
_entity.type
_entity.pdbx_description
1 polymer ?
#
loop_
_entity_poly.entity_id
_entity_poly.type
_entity_poly.pdbx_seq_one_letter_code
_entity_poly.pdbx_strand_id
1 'polypeptide(L)'
;MKKILGFNRNSVNLLFLPSQRTALIIGNSAYSSGSLKNPVNDASDMAAMLKKLGFSVTLKQNTNQQEMDESIREFGRQLKRTRGVGLFFYPGHGIQIGGVNYLLPVNARIEKESDVRFRSVDADMVLAEMENAENRLNVYILDACRDNPFSRSFRNAARGLATVSNAPAGTFISYSTRANQVARDGEGRNSPYTKALLENIAKPELIINDVFINVRTKVKKETGQVPWEMSSLEGRFYFTQQSDELEQRKAALEPEKQEITLEKQELETQKALYAEREQLAAEQRKLEVKRQQLAMAKRPSQPSTGETARDGRFIAYSNGTVLDTQTNLMWAGKDNGSNINWVNAKSYCENYRGGGYTDWRMPMQDELAGLYDNTKTYKSACGLDVHLTELIRLNCAWGWASETRGSDAAYFNFYSGERYWDLQSYVYYYRALPVRSGK
;
A
#
# COMPACT_ATOMS: atom_id res chain seq x y z
N MET A 1 15.18 19.07 12.94
CA MET A 1 14.76 17.96 13.81
C MET A 1 14.65 16.70 12.97
N LYS A 2 15.58 15.76 13.15
CA LYS A 2 15.60 14.47 12.44
C LYS A 2 14.74 13.46 13.22
N LYS A 3 13.56 13.11 12.71
CA LYS A 3 12.93 11.81 13.01
C LYS A 3 13.35 10.86 11.90
N ILE A 4 14.47 10.16 12.12
CA ILE A 4 14.81 8.96 11.36
C ILE A 4 13.94 7.88 11.98
N LEU A 5 12.85 7.51 11.29
CA LEU A 5 12.10 6.31 11.61
C LEU A 5 13.01 5.11 11.37
N GLY A 6 13.23 4.33 12.42
CA GLY A 6 14.11 3.18 12.42
C GLY A 6 13.61 2.11 11.46
N PHE A 7 14.43 1.80 10.46
CA PHE A 7 14.28 0.64 9.61
C PHE A 7 14.45 -0.62 10.48
N ASN A 8 13.36 -1.26 10.86
CA ASN A 8 13.40 -2.56 11.51
C ASN A 8 13.71 -3.63 10.44
N ARG A 9 14.98 -4.00 10.30
CA ARG A 9 15.47 -5.02 9.34
C ARG A 9 14.98 -6.46 9.62
N ASN A 10 14.08 -6.67 10.58
CA ASN A 10 13.59 -8.00 10.97
C ASN A 10 12.33 -8.49 10.23
N SER A 11 11.78 -7.73 9.27
CA SER A 11 10.55 -8.11 8.57
C SER A 11 10.71 -9.16 7.46
N VAL A 12 11.94 -9.59 7.15
CA VAL A 12 12.22 -10.48 6.00
C VAL A 12 11.97 -11.97 6.29
N ASN A 13 11.54 -12.33 7.50
CA ASN A 13 11.21 -13.71 7.86
C ASN A 13 9.71 -13.96 8.01
N LEU A 14 8.91 -13.51 7.03
CA LEU A 14 7.65 -14.20 6.75
C LEU A 14 7.98 -15.37 5.82
N LEU A 15 8.32 -16.53 6.40
CA LEU A 15 8.38 -17.80 5.69
C LEU A 15 7.02 -18.02 5.03
N PHE A 16 6.91 -17.69 3.74
CA PHE A 16 5.79 -18.12 2.91
C PHE A 16 5.85 -19.64 2.84
N LEU A 17 5.03 -20.31 3.65
CA LEU A 17 4.84 -21.74 3.50
C LEU A 17 4.16 -21.97 2.15
N PRO A 18 4.75 -22.76 1.23
CA PRO A 18 4.13 -23.06 -0.05
C PRO A 18 2.75 -23.64 0.20
N SER A 19 1.75 -23.17 -0.56
CA SER A 19 0.38 -23.67 -0.44
C SER A 19 0.39 -25.19 -0.65
N GLN A 20 -0.03 -25.94 0.36
CA GLN A 20 -0.06 -27.41 0.33
C GLN A 20 -0.90 -27.87 -0.87
N ARG A 21 -0.39 -28.79 -1.68
CA ARG A 21 -1.09 -29.29 -2.87
C ARG A 21 -1.47 -30.74 -2.61
N THR A 22 -2.75 -31.05 -2.67
CA THR A 22 -3.28 -32.40 -2.41
C THR A 22 -3.95 -32.92 -3.66
N ALA A 23 -3.65 -34.15 -4.06
CA ALA A 23 -4.29 -34.81 -5.19
C ALA A 23 -4.89 -36.16 -4.81
N LEU A 24 -6.10 -36.43 -5.28
CA LEU A 24 -6.70 -37.76 -5.31
C LEU A 24 -6.79 -38.24 -6.75
N ILE A 25 -6.25 -39.43 -7.01
CA ILE A 25 -6.25 -40.04 -8.33
C ILE A 25 -6.84 -41.44 -8.21
N ILE A 26 -7.88 -41.72 -8.97
CA ILE A 26 -8.56 -43.03 -8.99
C ILE A 26 -8.58 -43.55 -10.42
N GLY A 27 -7.81 -44.61 -10.70
CA GLY A 27 -7.73 -45.22 -12.03
C GLY A 27 -8.34 -46.61 -12.07
N ASN A 28 -9.43 -46.79 -12.83
CA ASN A 28 -10.14 -48.06 -12.92
C ASN A 28 -10.05 -48.66 -14.32
N SER A 29 -9.52 -49.88 -14.41
CA SER A 29 -9.32 -50.64 -15.65
C SER A 29 -9.97 -52.02 -15.62
N ALA A 30 -9.92 -52.70 -14.48
CA ALA A 30 -10.24 -54.13 -14.33
C ALA A 30 -11.76 -54.41 -14.16
N TYR A 31 -12.59 -53.78 -14.99
CA TYR A 31 -14.03 -54.00 -15.00
C TYR A 31 -14.38 -55.43 -15.42
N SER A 32 -15.41 -56.01 -14.80
CA SER A 32 -15.92 -57.34 -15.16
C SER A 32 -16.45 -57.43 -16.60
N SER A 33 -16.96 -56.31 -17.14
CA SER A 33 -17.36 -56.14 -18.53
C SER A 33 -16.81 -54.81 -19.04
N GLY A 34 -16.27 -54.77 -20.26
CA GLY A 34 -15.70 -53.56 -20.84
C GLY A 34 -14.36 -53.12 -20.23
N SER A 35 -13.45 -54.05 -19.91
CA SER A 35 -12.15 -53.67 -19.34
C SER A 35 -11.38 -52.67 -20.23
N LEU A 36 -10.77 -51.67 -19.60
CA LEU A 36 -10.02 -50.59 -20.25
C LEU A 36 -8.51 -50.78 -20.08
N LYS A 37 -7.74 -50.60 -21.14
CA LYS A 37 -6.30 -50.87 -21.14
C LYS A 37 -5.47 -49.83 -20.37
N ASN A 38 -5.85 -48.56 -20.48
CA ASN A 38 -4.98 -47.43 -20.14
C ASN A 38 -5.22 -46.77 -18.76
N PRO A 39 -6.42 -46.78 -18.14
CA PRO A 39 -6.66 -46.01 -16.92
C PRO A 39 -5.70 -46.23 -15.75
N VAL A 40 -5.28 -47.46 -15.49
CA VAL A 40 -4.29 -47.75 -14.43
C VAL A 40 -2.93 -47.12 -14.74
N ASN A 41 -2.50 -47.13 -16.01
CA ASN A 41 -1.27 -46.44 -16.45
C ASN A 41 -1.44 -44.92 -16.36
N ASP A 42 -2.57 -44.40 -16.85
CA ASP A 42 -2.91 -42.98 -16.80
C ASP A 42 -2.85 -42.44 -15.37
N ALA A 43 -3.47 -43.15 -14.43
CA ALA A 43 -3.45 -42.80 -13.01
C ALA A 43 -2.05 -42.90 -12.39
N SER A 44 -1.28 -43.94 -12.71
CA SER A 44 0.09 -44.13 -12.19
C SER A 44 1.03 -43.02 -12.66
N ASP A 45 1.01 -42.73 -13.96
CA ASP A 45 1.92 -41.78 -14.58
C ASP A 45 1.56 -40.34 -14.17
N MET A 46 0.26 -40.03 -14.03
CA MET A 46 -0.22 -38.77 -13.45
C MET A 46 0.20 -38.62 -11.97
N ALA A 47 0.06 -39.67 -11.17
CA ALA A 47 0.49 -39.65 -9.77
C ALA A 47 1.98 -39.39 -9.64
N ALA A 48 2.80 -40.06 -10.46
CA ALA A 48 4.24 -39.86 -10.48
C ALA A 48 4.62 -38.42 -10.88
N MET A 49 3.94 -37.86 -11.88
CA MET A 49 4.16 -36.48 -12.32
C MET A 49 3.77 -35.47 -11.25
N LEU A 50 2.56 -35.57 -10.68
CA LEU A 50 2.09 -34.64 -9.66
C LEU A 50 2.94 -34.70 -8.38
N LYS A 51 3.45 -35.88 -7.99
CA LYS A 51 4.43 -35.99 -6.90
C LYS A 51 5.71 -35.21 -7.19
N LYS A 52 6.26 -35.32 -8.42
CA LYS A 52 7.43 -34.53 -8.84
C LYS A 52 7.17 -33.02 -8.83
N LEU A 53 5.92 -32.63 -9.09
CA LEU A 53 5.45 -31.25 -9.04
C LEU A 53 5.06 -30.78 -7.64
N GLY A 54 5.32 -31.58 -6.60
CA GLY A 54 5.14 -31.20 -5.20
C GLY A 54 3.73 -31.39 -4.65
N PHE A 55 2.88 -32.20 -5.30
CA PHE A 55 1.62 -32.64 -4.72
C PHE A 55 1.81 -33.80 -3.74
N SER A 56 1.08 -33.75 -2.63
CA SER A 56 0.76 -34.91 -1.81
C SER A 56 -0.33 -35.73 -2.52
N VAL A 57 0.05 -36.87 -3.09
CA VAL A 57 -0.84 -37.66 -3.96
C VAL A 57 -1.33 -38.93 -3.26
N THR A 58 -2.64 -39.10 -3.20
CA THR A 58 -3.33 -40.37 -2.91
C THR A 58 -3.71 -41.04 -4.23
N LEU A 59 -3.04 -42.15 -4.56
CA LEU A 59 -3.33 -42.96 -5.75
C LEU A 59 -4.13 -44.20 -5.34
N LYS A 60 -5.24 -44.46 -6.04
CA LYS A 60 -6.06 -45.65 -5.92
C LYS A 60 -6.30 -46.26 -7.30
N GLN A 61 -6.33 -47.58 -7.37
CA GLN A 61 -6.43 -48.31 -8.62
C GLN A 61 -7.39 -49.47 -8.50
N ASN A 62 -8.23 -49.68 -9.52
CA ASN A 62 -9.22 -50.74 -9.59
C ASN A 62 -10.08 -50.84 -8.31
N THR A 63 -10.63 -49.71 -7.89
CA THR A 63 -11.37 -49.60 -6.64
C THR A 63 -12.81 -50.06 -6.78
N ASN A 64 -13.33 -50.66 -5.71
CA ASN A 64 -14.75 -50.85 -5.52
C ASN A 64 -15.45 -49.55 -5.06
N GLN A 65 -16.79 -49.58 -4.96
CA GLN A 65 -17.60 -48.41 -4.60
C GLN A 65 -17.22 -47.85 -3.22
N GLN A 66 -17.10 -48.71 -2.21
CA GLN A 66 -16.77 -48.30 -0.85
C GLN A 66 -15.39 -47.63 -0.79
N GLU A 67 -14.39 -48.21 -1.46
CA GLU A 67 -13.04 -47.64 -1.50
C GLU A 67 -12.99 -46.27 -2.18
N MET A 68 -13.80 -46.06 -3.23
CA MET A 68 -13.94 -44.76 -3.88
C MET A 68 -14.55 -43.74 -2.93
N ASP A 69 -15.69 -44.06 -2.31
CA ASP A 69 -16.40 -43.18 -1.36
C ASP A 69 -15.49 -42.78 -0.19
N GLU A 70 -14.80 -43.75 0.42
CA GLU A 70 -13.87 -43.51 1.52
C GLU A 70 -12.70 -42.63 1.08
N SER A 71 -12.16 -42.86 -0.12
CA SER A 71 -11.04 -42.07 -0.66
C SER A 71 -11.44 -40.63 -0.94
N ILE A 72 -12.64 -40.40 -1.47
CA ILE A 72 -13.18 -39.06 -1.76
C ILE A 72 -13.41 -38.28 -0.45
N ARG A 73 -14.02 -38.92 0.56
CA ARG A 73 -14.21 -38.30 1.89
C ARG A 73 -12.88 -37.97 2.57
N GLU A 74 -11.91 -38.87 2.48
CA GLU A 74 -10.59 -38.64 3.04
C GLU A 74 -9.86 -37.50 2.32
N PHE A 75 -9.99 -37.42 1.00
CA PHE A 75 -9.48 -36.29 0.21
C PHE A 75 -10.10 -34.96 0.66
N GLY A 76 -11.43 -34.90 0.84
CA GLY A 76 -12.11 -33.73 1.39
C GLY A 76 -11.59 -33.32 2.77
N ARG A 77 -11.41 -34.29 3.68
CA ARG A 77 -10.81 -34.04 5.02
C ARG A 77 -9.39 -33.48 4.93
N GLN A 78 -8.56 -34.02 4.04
CA GLN A 78 -7.18 -33.55 3.86
C GLN A 78 -7.15 -32.13 3.28
N LEU A 79 -8.01 -31.83 2.30
CA LEU A 79 -8.15 -30.49 1.75
C LEU A 79 -8.62 -29.51 2.81
N LYS A 80 -9.66 -29.84 3.58
CA LYS A 80 -10.17 -28.98 4.64
C LYS A 80 -9.12 -28.64 5.70
N ARG A 81 -8.26 -29.61 6.05
CA ARG A 81 -7.16 -29.41 7.00
C ARG A 81 -6.06 -28.50 6.45
N THR A 82 -5.74 -28.65 5.16
CA THR A 82 -4.62 -27.92 4.53
C THR A 82 -5.03 -26.57 3.95
N ARG A 83 -6.31 -26.40 3.60
CA ARG A 83 -6.88 -25.26 2.85
C ARG A 83 -6.07 -24.88 1.60
N GLY A 84 -5.42 -25.87 1.01
CA GLY A 84 -4.49 -25.72 -0.10
C GLY A 84 -5.11 -26.00 -1.47
N VAL A 85 -4.28 -26.35 -2.46
CA VAL A 85 -4.79 -26.70 -3.79
C VAL A 85 -5.31 -28.13 -3.79
N GLY A 86 -6.52 -28.35 -4.33
CA GLY A 86 -7.08 -29.68 -4.54
C GLY A 86 -7.07 -30.10 -5.99
N LEU A 87 -6.65 -31.33 -6.27
CA LEU A 87 -6.72 -31.92 -7.60
C LEU A 87 -7.37 -33.30 -7.54
N PHE A 88 -8.41 -33.51 -8.34
CA PHE A 88 -9.00 -34.83 -8.58
C PHE A 88 -8.78 -35.24 -10.03
N PHE A 89 -8.29 -36.47 -10.23
CA PHE A 89 -8.12 -37.05 -11.55
C PHE A 89 -8.71 -38.46 -11.61
N TYR A 90 -9.64 -38.67 -12.53
CA TYR A 90 -10.26 -39.98 -12.76
C TYR A 90 -10.19 -40.38 -14.23
N PRO A 91 -9.31 -41.32 -14.58
CA PRO A 91 -9.45 -42.11 -15.80
C PRO A 91 -10.26 -43.39 -15.54
N GLY A 92 -11.24 -43.67 -16.40
CA GLY A 92 -12.06 -44.89 -16.29
C GLY A 92 -13.39 -44.80 -17.03
N HIS A 93 -14.31 -45.71 -16.71
CA HIS A 93 -15.69 -45.57 -17.17
C HIS A 93 -16.47 -44.57 -16.33
N GLY A 94 -17.25 -43.74 -17.02
CA GLY A 94 -18.24 -42.84 -16.43
C GLY A 94 -19.51 -42.88 -17.25
N ILE A 95 -20.66 -42.73 -16.59
CA ILE A 95 -21.98 -42.76 -17.20
C ILE A 95 -22.79 -41.56 -16.72
N GLN A 96 -23.65 -41.05 -17.59
CA GLN A 96 -24.58 -39.99 -17.24
C GLN A 96 -26.03 -40.48 -17.23
N ILE A 97 -26.77 -40.16 -16.16
CA ILE A 97 -28.22 -40.39 -16.05
C ILE A 97 -28.87 -39.15 -15.48
N GLY A 98 -29.87 -38.61 -16.20
CA GLY A 98 -30.62 -37.44 -15.75
C GLY A 98 -29.77 -36.19 -15.47
N GLY A 99 -28.69 -35.99 -16.24
CA GLY A 99 -27.75 -34.88 -16.05
C GLY A 99 -26.69 -35.10 -14.96
N VAL A 100 -26.75 -36.19 -14.19
CA VAL A 100 -25.76 -36.51 -13.15
C VAL A 100 -24.70 -37.44 -13.70
N ASN A 101 -23.44 -37.13 -13.40
CA ASN A 101 -22.29 -37.93 -13.79
C ASN A 101 -21.97 -38.95 -12.70
N TYR A 102 -21.77 -40.21 -13.09
CA TYR A 102 -21.42 -41.30 -12.19
C TYR A 102 -20.11 -41.96 -12.61
N LEU A 103 -19.21 -42.16 -11.64
CA LEU A 103 -17.95 -42.86 -11.80
C LEU A 103 -18.15 -44.34 -11.47
N LEU A 104 -17.68 -45.23 -12.34
CA LEU A 104 -17.92 -46.67 -12.24
C LEU A 104 -16.80 -47.39 -11.45
N PRO A 105 -17.14 -48.08 -10.34
CA PRO A 105 -16.25 -49.02 -9.67
C PRO A 105 -16.00 -50.28 -10.50
N VAL A 106 -14.86 -50.97 -10.28
CA VAL A 106 -14.52 -52.18 -11.06
C VAL A 106 -15.46 -53.37 -10.81
N ASN A 107 -16.06 -53.42 -9.61
CA ASN A 107 -16.99 -54.48 -9.20
C ASN A 107 -18.47 -54.11 -9.42
N ALA A 108 -18.76 -52.98 -10.08
CA ALA A 108 -20.12 -52.55 -10.34
C ALA A 108 -20.85 -53.57 -11.24
N ARG A 109 -21.96 -54.11 -10.74
CA ARG A 109 -22.86 -54.98 -11.50
C ARG A 109 -24.08 -54.18 -11.90
N ILE A 110 -24.19 -53.82 -13.17
CA ILE A 110 -25.22 -52.91 -13.64
C ILE A 110 -26.08 -53.66 -14.66
N GLU A 111 -27.33 -53.95 -14.29
CA GLU A 111 -28.28 -54.71 -15.12
C GLU A 111 -29.38 -53.79 -15.67
N LYS A 112 -29.83 -52.83 -14.86
CA LYS A 112 -30.83 -51.82 -15.21
C LYS A 112 -30.35 -50.40 -14.87
N GLU A 113 -30.99 -49.40 -15.47
CA GLU A 113 -30.60 -47.98 -15.33
C GLU A 113 -30.61 -47.51 -13.87
N SER A 114 -31.60 -47.96 -13.08
CA SER A 114 -31.70 -47.60 -11.66
C SER A 114 -30.57 -48.16 -10.79
N ASP A 115 -29.87 -49.21 -11.23
CA ASP A 115 -28.73 -49.77 -10.49
C ASP A 115 -27.56 -48.81 -10.47
N VAL A 116 -27.40 -47.98 -11.51
CA VAL A 116 -26.29 -47.03 -11.64
C VAL A 116 -26.24 -46.13 -10.42
N ARG A 117 -27.38 -45.54 -10.01
CA ARG A 117 -27.44 -44.66 -8.84
C ARG A 117 -26.98 -45.33 -7.54
N PHE A 118 -27.18 -46.64 -7.39
CA PHE A 118 -26.86 -47.36 -6.15
C PHE A 118 -25.54 -48.12 -6.18
N ARG A 119 -24.99 -48.41 -7.36
CA ARG A 119 -23.79 -49.25 -7.56
C ARG A 119 -22.63 -48.50 -8.22
N SER A 120 -22.73 -47.18 -8.30
CA SER A 120 -21.66 -46.30 -8.77
C SER A 120 -21.47 -45.14 -7.79
N VAL A 121 -20.49 -44.29 -8.06
CA VAL A 121 -20.18 -43.13 -7.22
C VAL A 121 -20.62 -41.88 -7.94
N ASP A 122 -21.40 -41.04 -7.27
CA ASP A 122 -21.79 -39.73 -7.79
C ASP A 122 -20.54 -38.84 -7.92
N ALA A 123 -20.27 -38.35 -9.13
CA ALA A 123 -19.09 -37.55 -9.39
C ALA A 123 -19.20 -36.15 -8.73
N ASP A 124 -20.41 -35.65 -8.50
CA ASP A 124 -20.66 -34.38 -7.80
C ASP A 124 -20.28 -34.47 -6.31
N MET A 125 -20.19 -35.67 -5.74
CA MET A 125 -19.67 -35.86 -4.38
C MET A 125 -18.24 -35.32 -4.24
N VAL A 126 -17.41 -35.45 -5.28
CA VAL A 126 -16.04 -34.90 -5.27
C VAL A 126 -16.06 -33.39 -5.20
N LEU A 127 -16.92 -32.75 -6.00
CA LEU A 127 -17.07 -31.30 -6.03
C LEU A 127 -17.65 -30.78 -4.71
N ALA A 128 -18.60 -31.50 -4.10
CA ALA A 128 -19.13 -31.17 -2.79
C ALA A 128 -18.06 -31.25 -1.69
N GLU A 129 -17.20 -32.27 -1.69
CA GLU A 129 -16.07 -32.37 -0.75
C GLU A 129 -15.04 -31.25 -0.98
N MET A 130 -14.78 -30.86 -2.23
CA MET A 130 -13.94 -29.72 -2.58
C MET A 130 -14.54 -28.38 -2.12
N GLU A 131 -15.86 -28.19 -2.26
CA GLU A 131 -16.57 -27.01 -1.76
C GLU A 131 -16.50 -26.90 -0.24
N ASN A 132 -16.81 -28.01 0.46
CA ASN A 132 -16.79 -28.10 1.92
C ASN A 132 -15.41 -27.90 2.56
N ALA A 133 -14.35 -28.04 1.75
CA ALA A 133 -12.98 -27.77 2.17
C ALA A 133 -12.66 -26.27 2.26
N GLU A 134 -13.47 -25.41 1.62
CA GLU A 134 -13.29 -23.95 1.58
C GLU A 134 -11.87 -23.53 1.17
N ASN A 135 -11.30 -24.27 0.22
CA ASN A 135 -9.97 -24.01 -0.29
C ASN A 135 -10.03 -23.08 -1.52
N ARG A 136 -8.91 -22.41 -1.82
CA ARG A 136 -8.90 -21.35 -2.84
C ARG A 136 -8.95 -21.85 -4.27
N LEU A 137 -8.52 -23.09 -4.53
CA LEU A 137 -8.38 -23.60 -5.89
C LEU A 137 -8.58 -25.11 -5.96
N ASN A 138 -9.47 -25.51 -6.86
CA ASN A 138 -9.79 -26.89 -7.17
C ASN A 138 -9.57 -27.18 -8.66
N VAL A 139 -8.97 -28.33 -8.96
CA VAL A 139 -8.78 -28.85 -10.33
C VAL A 139 -9.46 -30.21 -10.41
N TYR A 140 -10.47 -30.33 -11.26
CA TYR A 140 -11.31 -31.51 -11.38
C TYR A 140 -11.23 -32.04 -12.81
N ILE A 141 -10.60 -33.20 -13.00
CA ILE A 141 -10.27 -33.73 -14.32
C ILE A 141 -10.89 -35.12 -14.49
N LEU A 142 -11.77 -35.25 -15.48
CA LEU A 142 -12.37 -36.53 -15.87
C LEU A 142 -11.86 -36.96 -17.24
N ASP A 143 -11.00 -37.99 -17.25
CA ASP A 143 -10.68 -38.75 -18.45
C ASP A 143 -11.56 -40.00 -18.55
N ALA A 144 -12.87 -39.74 -18.48
CA ALA A 144 -13.93 -40.72 -18.54
C ALA A 144 -14.97 -40.27 -19.57
N CYS A 145 -15.60 -41.25 -20.23
CA CYS A 145 -16.59 -41.17 -21.33
C CYS A 145 -16.38 -42.34 -22.30
N ARG A 146 -15.64 -43.38 -21.94
CA ARG A 146 -15.36 -44.52 -22.83
C ARG A 146 -16.63 -45.37 -22.91
N ASP A 147 -17.06 -45.68 -24.13
CA ASP A 147 -18.24 -46.46 -24.52
C ASP A 147 -19.03 -46.99 -23.31
N ASN A 148 -20.18 -46.41 -23.00
CA ASN A 148 -21.00 -46.91 -21.90
C ASN A 148 -21.29 -48.41 -22.17
N PRO A 149 -20.69 -49.35 -21.42
CA PRO A 149 -20.76 -50.77 -21.75
C PRO A 149 -22.19 -51.31 -21.59
N PHE A 150 -23.05 -50.53 -20.92
CA PHE A 150 -24.45 -50.83 -20.64
C PHE A 150 -25.41 -50.02 -21.53
N SER A 151 -24.93 -49.15 -22.45
CA SER A 151 -25.79 -48.26 -23.23
C SER A 151 -26.77 -49.00 -24.15
N ARG A 152 -26.45 -50.24 -24.54
CA ARG A 152 -27.35 -51.07 -25.36
C ARG A 152 -28.58 -51.55 -24.57
N SER A 153 -28.48 -51.61 -23.24
CA SER A 153 -29.56 -52.03 -22.34
C SER A 153 -30.37 -50.86 -21.79
N PHE A 154 -29.88 -49.62 -21.94
CA PHE A 154 -30.52 -48.41 -21.40
C PHE A 154 -31.11 -47.56 -22.51
N ARG A 155 -32.45 -47.46 -22.54
CA ARG A 155 -33.17 -46.67 -23.53
C ARG A 155 -32.94 -45.15 -23.41
N ASN A 156 -32.54 -44.66 -22.23
CA ASN A 156 -32.42 -43.23 -21.93
C ASN A 156 -31.01 -42.77 -21.49
N ALA A 157 -30.00 -43.65 -21.53
CA ALA A 157 -28.64 -43.25 -21.14
C ALA A 157 -28.01 -42.39 -22.24
N ALA A 158 -27.61 -41.16 -21.89
CA ALA A 158 -26.85 -40.30 -22.79
C ALA A 158 -25.48 -40.93 -23.09
N ARG A 159 -24.97 -40.74 -24.32
CA ARG A 159 -23.59 -41.09 -24.64
C ARG A 159 -22.69 -40.04 -24.00
N GLY A 160 -21.61 -40.41 -23.32
CA GLY A 160 -20.69 -39.44 -22.69
C GLY A 160 -21.18 -38.88 -21.35
N LEU A 161 -20.49 -37.84 -20.85
CA LEU A 161 -20.77 -37.18 -19.56
C LEU A 161 -21.53 -35.86 -19.78
N ALA A 162 -22.34 -35.50 -18.78
CA ALA A 162 -22.98 -34.19 -18.69
C ALA A 162 -21.97 -33.11 -18.30
N THR A 163 -22.26 -31.87 -18.70
CA THR A 163 -21.58 -30.70 -18.15
C THR A 163 -22.05 -30.46 -16.72
N VAL A 164 -21.12 -30.45 -15.77
CA VAL A 164 -21.37 -29.92 -14.41
C VAL A 164 -21.77 -28.44 -14.54
N SER A 165 -22.95 -28.07 -14.05
CA SER A 165 -23.46 -26.70 -14.09
C SER A 165 -23.18 -25.89 -12.83
N ASN A 166 -23.01 -26.57 -11.68
CA ASN A 166 -22.82 -25.95 -10.36
C ASN A 166 -21.46 -26.34 -9.79
N ALA A 167 -20.39 -25.78 -10.34
CA ALA A 167 -19.04 -25.96 -9.79
C ALA A 167 -18.77 -24.89 -8.71
N PRO A 168 -18.08 -25.23 -7.61
CA PRO A 168 -17.68 -24.24 -6.59
C PRO A 168 -16.83 -23.12 -7.19
N ALA A 169 -16.84 -21.94 -6.57
CA ALA A 169 -15.92 -20.86 -6.95
C ALA A 169 -14.46 -21.32 -6.84
N GLY A 170 -13.59 -20.85 -7.74
CA GLY A 170 -12.20 -21.28 -7.77
C GLY A 170 -12.00 -22.72 -8.30
N THR A 171 -12.90 -23.23 -9.13
CA THR A 171 -12.80 -24.59 -9.69
C THR A 171 -12.47 -24.55 -11.19
N PHE A 172 -11.47 -25.34 -11.59
CA PHE A 172 -11.15 -25.65 -12.98
C PHE A 172 -11.58 -27.08 -13.30
N ILE A 173 -12.53 -27.23 -14.20
CA ILE A 173 -13.05 -28.52 -14.66
C ILE A 173 -12.52 -28.83 -16.05
N SER A 174 -12.04 -30.05 -16.27
CA SER A 174 -11.65 -30.54 -17.59
C SER A 174 -12.18 -31.94 -17.88
N TYR A 175 -12.69 -32.11 -19.09
CA TYR A 175 -13.16 -33.37 -19.66
C TYR A 175 -12.30 -33.75 -20.87
N SER A 176 -11.99 -35.03 -21.04
CA SER A 176 -11.15 -35.49 -22.16
C SER A 176 -11.83 -35.45 -23.55
N THR A 177 -13.12 -35.15 -23.60
CA THR A 177 -13.90 -34.93 -24.82
C THR A 177 -15.08 -34.00 -24.55
N ARG A 178 -15.83 -33.63 -25.59
CA ARG A 178 -17.03 -32.79 -25.45
C ARG A 178 -18.10 -33.52 -24.63
N ALA A 179 -18.95 -32.74 -23.97
CA ALA A 179 -20.18 -33.27 -23.39
C ALA A 179 -20.95 -34.06 -24.45
N ASN A 180 -21.51 -35.17 -24.00
CA ASN A 180 -22.21 -36.14 -24.82
C ASN A 180 -21.39 -36.86 -25.92
N GLN A 181 -20.06 -36.89 -25.84
CA GLN A 181 -19.17 -37.60 -26.77
C GLN A 181 -18.33 -38.66 -26.06
N VAL A 182 -17.79 -39.61 -26.81
CA VAL A 182 -16.98 -40.71 -26.27
C VAL A 182 -15.49 -40.36 -26.30
N ALA A 183 -14.78 -40.76 -25.24
CA ALA A 183 -13.32 -40.61 -25.17
C ALA A 183 -12.62 -41.80 -25.84
N ARG A 184 -11.55 -41.58 -26.63
CA ARG A 184 -10.76 -42.67 -27.22
C ARG A 184 -9.71 -43.16 -26.24
N ASP A 185 -9.54 -44.48 -26.21
CA ASP A 185 -8.50 -45.14 -25.43
C ASP A 185 -7.10 -44.86 -25.97
N GLY A 186 -6.95 -44.72 -27.29
CA GLY A 186 -5.66 -44.68 -27.97
C GLY A 186 -4.99 -46.06 -28.04
N GLU A 187 -3.87 -46.12 -28.75
CA GLU A 187 -3.12 -47.38 -28.96
C GLU A 187 -1.85 -47.48 -28.10
N GLY A 188 -1.46 -46.38 -27.44
CA GLY A 188 -0.27 -46.30 -26.60
C GLY A 188 -0.53 -46.72 -25.15
N ARG A 189 0.51 -46.56 -24.32
CA ARG A 189 0.48 -46.83 -22.86
C ARG A 189 -0.59 -46.01 -22.13
N ASN A 190 -0.76 -44.75 -22.53
CA ASN A 190 -1.69 -43.81 -21.94
C ASN A 190 -2.77 -43.39 -22.94
N SER A 191 -3.88 -42.87 -22.44
CA SER A 191 -4.86 -42.20 -23.29
C SER A 191 -4.24 -41.01 -24.01
N PRO A 192 -4.72 -40.63 -25.22
CA PRO A 192 -4.23 -39.46 -25.92
C PRO A 192 -4.35 -38.18 -25.09
N TYR A 193 -5.40 -38.09 -24.27
CA TYR A 193 -5.62 -36.97 -23.36
C TYR A 193 -4.59 -36.96 -22.22
N THR A 194 -4.41 -38.07 -21.51
CA THR A 194 -3.46 -38.16 -20.40
C THR A 194 -2.02 -37.96 -20.89
N LYS A 195 -1.66 -38.55 -22.03
CA LYS A 195 -0.37 -38.33 -22.69
C LYS A 195 -0.12 -36.85 -22.96
N ALA A 196 -1.09 -36.16 -23.57
CA ALA A 196 -0.96 -34.72 -23.84
C ALA A 196 -0.90 -33.90 -22.54
N LEU A 197 -1.66 -34.27 -21.51
CA LEU A 197 -1.69 -33.57 -20.23
C LEU A 197 -0.34 -33.69 -19.51
N LEU A 198 0.22 -34.90 -19.38
CA LEU A 198 1.51 -35.16 -18.76
C LEU A 198 2.65 -34.33 -19.36
N GLU A 199 2.66 -34.19 -20.69
CA GLU A 199 3.67 -33.39 -21.39
C GLU A 199 3.54 -31.88 -21.14
N ASN A 200 2.35 -31.37 -20.84
CA ASN A 200 2.11 -29.94 -20.70
C ASN A 200 2.13 -29.47 -19.24
N ILE A 201 1.68 -30.27 -18.27
CA ILE A 201 1.74 -29.90 -16.83
C ILE A 201 3.17 -29.82 -16.30
N ALA A 202 4.12 -30.51 -16.95
CA ALA A 202 5.53 -30.48 -16.58
C ALA A 202 6.26 -29.21 -17.08
N LYS A 203 5.65 -28.41 -17.95
CA LYS A 203 6.30 -27.23 -18.52
C LYS A 203 6.26 -26.07 -17.51
N PRO A 204 7.42 -25.44 -17.25
CA PRO A 204 7.45 -24.26 -16.38
C PRO A 204 6.69 -23.09 -17.03
N GLU A 205 6.27 -22.15 -16.20
CA GLU A 205 5.68 -20.85 -16.60
C GLU A 205 4.35 -20.92 -17.38
N LEU A 206 3.78 -22.11 -17.59
CA LEU A 206 2.44 -22.23 -18.15
C LEU A 206 1.37 -22.15 -17.07
N ILE A 207 0.48 -21.17 -17.23
CA ILE A 207 -0.76 -21.13 -16.45
C ILE A 207 -1.68 -22.29 -16.88
N ILE A 208 -2.53 -22.76 -15.98
CA ILE A 208 -3.45 -23.87 -16.22
C ILE A 208 -4.27 -23.71 -17.50
N ASN A 209 -4.77 -22.50 -17.81
CA ASN A 209 -5.52 -22.26 -19.04
C ASN A 209 -4.68 -22.59 -20.28
N ASP A 210 -3.42 -22.18 -20.33
CA ASP A 210 -2.51 -22.43 -21.45
C ASP A 210 -2.11 -23.90 -21.54
N VAL A 211 -1.94 -24.58 -20.39
CA VAL A 211 -1.76 -26.03 -20.33
C VAL A 211 -2.90 -26.73 -21.06
N PHE A 212 -4.16 -26.41 -20.70
CA PHE A 212 -5.31 -27.08 -21.29
C PHE A 212 -5.61 -26.66 -22.74
N ILE A 213 -5.27 -25.42 -23.14
CA ILE A 213 -5.27 -25.02 -24.56
C ILE A 213 -4.31 -25.91 -25.37
N ASN A 214 -3.12 -26.16 -24.85
CA ASN A 214 -2.12 -27.02 -25.50
C ASN A 214 -2.58 -28.48 -25.55
N VAL A 215 -3.16 -28.99 -24.46
CA VAL A 215 -3.75 -30.34 -24.39
C VAL A 215 -4.85 -30.48 -25.44
N ARG A 216 -5.82 -29.57 -25.47
CA ARG A 216 -6.92 -29.58 -26.44
C ARG A 216 -6.42 -29.59 -27.88
N THR A 217 -5.42 -28.74 -28.17
CA THR A 217 -4.81 -28.63 -29.51
C THR A 217 -4.17 -29.95 -29.93
N LYS A 218 -3.41 -30.58 -29.03
CA LYS A 218 -2.72 -31.84 -29.30
C LYS A 218 -3.69 -33.01 -29.46
N VAL A 219 -4.67 -33.15 -28.56
CA VAL A 219 -5.67 -34.22 -28.60
C VAL A 219 -6.52 -34.10 -29.88
N LYS A 220 -6.97 -32.90 -30.24
CA LYS A 220 -7.73 -32.67 -31.48
C LYS A 220 -6.95 -33.07 -32.72
N LYS A 221 -5.65 -32.76 -32.76
CA LYS A 221 -4.77 -33.13 -33.87
C LYS A 221 -4.57 -34.65 -33.97
N GLU A 222 -4.38 -35.34 -32.85
CA GLU A 222 -4.08 -36.78 -32.83
C GLU A 222 -5.32 -37.67 -33.01
N THR A 223 -6.49 -37.21 -32.55
CA THR A 223 -7.68 -38.08 -32.40
C THR A 223 -8.95 -37.54 -33.04
N GLY A 224 -8.98 -36.25 -33.39
CA GLY A 224 -10.21 -35.52 -33.74
C GLY A 224 -11.11 -35.18 -32.54
N GLN A 225 -10.82 -35.70 -31.34
CA GLN A 225 -11.57 -35.38 -30.13
C GLN A 225 -11.26 -33.97 -29.65
N VAL A 226 -12.26 -33.30 -29.08
CA VAL A 226 -12.09 -31.93 -28.57
C VAL A 226 -12.33 -31.96 -27.07
N PRO A 227 -11.28 -31.95 -26.24
CA PRO A 227 -11.40 -31.71 -24.81
C PRO A 227 -12.18 -30.43 -24.51
N TRP A 228 -12.89 -30.44 -23.39
CA TRP A 228 -13.73 -29.34 -22.94
C TRP A 228 -13.38 -28.93 -21.52
N GLU A 229 -13.40 -27.64 -21.26
CA GLU A 229 -12.95 -27.05 -19.99
C GLU A 229 -13.92 -25.94 -19.55
N MET A 230 -14.11 -25.83 -18.25
CA MET A 230 -14.85 -24.75 -17.60
C MET A 230 -14.03 -24.25 -16.40
N SER A 231 -13.97 -22.93 -16.20
CA SER A 231 -13.13 -22.34 -15.15
C SER A 231 -13.86 -21.22 -14.44
N SER A 232 -13.83 -21.26 -13.11
CA SER A 232 -14.21 -20.16 -12.20
C SER A 232 -13.00 -19.70 -11.37
N LEU A 233 -11.77 -19.92 -11.87
CA LEU A 233 -10.55 -19.50 -11.18
C LEU A 233 -10.44 -17.97 -11.11
N GLU A 234 -10.19 -17.45 -9.90
CA GLU A 234 -9.97 -16.02 -9.65
C GLU A 234 -8.50 -15.60 -9.75
N GLY A 235 -7.59 -16.58 -9.86
CA GLY A 235 -6.14 -16.34 -9.89
C GLY A 235 -5.42 -17.24 -10.89
N ARG A 236 -4.13 -16.96 -11.07
CA ARG A 236 -3.24 -17.79 -11.88
C ARG A 236 -2.82 -19.02 -11.09
N PHE A 237 -2.74 -20.15 -11.77
CA PHE A 237 -2.22 -21.40 -11.20
C PHE A 237 -1.24 -22.04 -12.16
N TYR A 238 -0.08 -22.43 -11.65
CA TYR A 238 0.95 -23.13 -12.38
C TYR A 238 1.11 -24.53 -11.78
N PHE A 239 1.27 -25.55 -12.61
CA PHE A 239 1.53 -26.90 -12.08
C PHE A 239 2.91 -27.02 -11.45
N THR A 240 3.88 -26.22 -11.91
CA THR A 240 5.26 -26.22 -11.42
C THR A 240 5.43 -25.29 -10.21
N GLN A 241 5.94 -25.83 -9.10
CA GLN A 241 6.15 -25.08 -7.86
C GLN A 241 7.04 -23.85 -8.04
N GLN A 242 8.13 -23.97 -8.82
CA GLN A 242 9.06 -22.86 -9.05
C GLN A 242 8.38 -21.64 -9.67
N SER A 243 7.47 -21.84 -10.64
CA SER A 243 6.76 -20.75 -11.29
C SER A 243 5.71 -20.11 -10.38
N ASP A 244 4.99 -20.93 -9.60
CA ASP A 244 4.05 -20.42 -8.58
C ASP A 244 4.77 -19.61 -7.50
N GLU A 245 5.89 -20.13 -6.96
CA GLU A 245 6.68 -19.45 -5.94
C GLU A 245 7.28 -18.15 -6.45
N LEU A 246 7.78 -18.15 -7.70
CA LEU A 246 8.31 -16.94 -8.34
C LEU A 246 7.22 -15.88 -8.50
N GLU A 247 6.02 -16.26 -8.95
CA GLU A 247 4.91 -15.32 -9.12
C GLU A 247 4.40 -14.79 -7.78
N GLN A 248 4.28 -15.65 -6.77
CA GLN A 248 3.93 -15.24 -5.41
C GLN A 248 4.96 -14.28 -4.82
N ARG A 249 6.26 -14.54 -5.05
CA ARG A 249 7.34 -13.67 -4.59
C ARG A 249 7.34 -12.32 -5.32
N LYS A 250 7.06 -12.30 -6.62
CA LYS A 250 6.87 -11.05 -7.39
C LYS A 250 5.69 -10.25 -6.84
N ALA A 251 4.56 -10.90 -6.61
CA ALA A 251 3.36 -10.27 -6.06
C ALA A 251 3.60 -9.70 -4.65
N ALA A 252 4.34 -10.44 -3.80
CA ALA A 252 4.67 -9.99 -2.44
C ALA A 252 5.61 -8.77 -2.42
N LEU A 253 6.46 -8.59 -3.44
CA LEU A 253 7.37 -7.45 -3.57
C LEU A 253 6.69 -6.21 -4.17
N GLU A 254 5.48 -6.33 -4.70
CA GLU A 254 4.82 -5.24 -5.42
C GLU A 254 4.42 -4.05 -4.52
N PRO A 255 3.92 -4.24 -3.29
CA PRO A 255 3.66 -3.13 -2.36
C PRO A 255 4.93 -2.36 -2.00
N GLU A 256 6.03 -3.07 -1.75
CA GLU A 256 7.33 -2.45 -1.42
C GLU A 256 7.88 -1.63 -2.59
N LYS A 257 7.74 -2.13 -3.84
CA LYS A 257 8.10 -1.33 -5.03
C LYS A 257 7.26 -0.07 -5.16
N GLN A 258 5.97 -0.14 -4.85
CA GLN A 258 5.08 1.02 -4.88
C GLN A 258 5.51 2.06 -3.84
N GLU A 259 5.80 1.62 -2.61
CA GLU A 259 6.30 2.48 -1.53
C GLU A 259 7.62 3.16 -1.90
N ILE A 260 8.61 2.41 -2.41
CA ILE A 260 9.89 2.97 -2.89
C ILE A 260 9.68 3.97 -4.03
N THR A 261 8.69 3.74 -4.90
CA THR A 261 8.39 4.66 -6.01
C THR A 261 7.79 5.96 -5.49
N LEU A 262 6.90 5.89 -4.51
CA LEU A 262 6.34 7.05 -3.81
C LEU A 262 7.44 7.85 -3.10
N GLU A 263 8.30 7.19 -2.33
CA GLU A 263 9.43 7.84 -1.63
C GLU A 263 10.37 8.55 -2.61
N LYS A 264 10.65 7.95 -3.77
CA LYS A 264 11.46 8.59 -4.81
C LYS A 264 10.80 9.86 -5.36
N GLN A 265 9.49 9.83 -5.60
CA GLN A 265 8.75 11.00 -6.10
C GLN A 265 8.73 12.14 -5.06
N GLU A 266 8.53 11.81 -3.80
CA GLU A 266 8.59 12.77 -2.69
C GLU A 266 9.98 13.41 -2.59
N LEU A 267 11.05 12.61 -2.69
CA LEU A 267 12.42 13.11 -2.63
C LEU A 267 12.73 14.06 -3.80
N GLU A 268 12.30 13.73 -5.01
CA GLU A 268 12.51 14.60 -6.18
C GLU A 268 11.73 15.92 -6.06
N THR A 269 10.50 15.87 -5.52
CA THR A 269 9.73 17.09 -5.23
C THR A 269 10.41 17.94 -4.17
N GLN A 270 10.96 17.31 -3.13
CA GLN A 270 11.70 18.01 -2.08
C GLN A 270 12.97 18.69 -2.59
N LYS A 271 13.71 18.02 -3.50
CA LYS A 271 14.88 18.61 -4.17
C LYS A 271 14.50 19.81 -5.04
N ALA A 272 13.41 19.70 -5.80
CA ALA A 272 12.91 20.80 -6.63
C ALA A 272 12.52 22.02 -5.78
N LEU A 273 11.79 21.82 -4.69
CA LEU A 273 11.43 22.88 -3.74
C LEU A 273 12.66 23.53 -3.10
N TYR A 274 13.70 22.74 -2.79
CA TYR A 274 14.95 23.29 -2.26
C TYR A 274 15.64 24.21 -3.29
N ALA A 275 15.75 23.76 -4.54
CA ALA A 275 16.34 24.55 -5.61
C ALA A 275 15.57 25.87 -5.87
N GLU A 276 14.24 25.81 -5.87
CA GLU A 276 13.38 26.99 -6.01
C GLU A 276 13.59 28.00 -4.86
N ARG A 277 13.68 27.52 -3.62
CA ARG A 277 13.96 28.38 -2.46
C ARG A 277 15.30 29.10 -2.56
N GLU A 278 16.34 28.44 -3.09
CA GLU A 278 17.63 29.09 -3.30
C GLU A 278 17.57 30.17 -4.38
N GLN A 279 16.81 29.95 -5.46
CA GLN A 279 16.58 30.96 -6.50
C GLN A 279 15.84 32.18 -5.94
N LEU A 280 14.74 31.97 -5.20
CA LEU A 280 13.99 33.04 -4.55
C LEU A 280 14.87 33.83 -3.56
N ALA A 281 15.69 33.15 -2.77
CA ALA A 281 16.62 33.80 -1.83
C ALA A 281 17.72 34.61 -2.55
N ALA A 282 18.18 34.17 -3.72
CA ALA A 282 19.12 34.94 -4.54
C ALA A 282 18.45 36.19 -5.15
N GLU A 283 17.20 36.07 -5.60
CA GLU A 283 16.44 37.18 -6.16
C GLU A 283 16.09 38.23 -5.10
N GLN A 284 15.65 37.81 -3.91
CA GLN A 284 15.42 38.72 -2.78
C GLN A 284 16.68 39.52 -2.40
N ARG A 285 17.85 38.87 -2.39
CA ARG A 285 19.13 39.55 -2.15
C ARG A 285 19.42 40.64 -3.20
N LYS A 286 19.15 40.37 -4.48
CA LYS A 286 19.29 41.37 -5.55
C LYS A 286 18.32 42.54 -5.36
N LEU A 287 17.08 42.25 -5.00
CA LEU A 287 16.04 43.26 -4.77
C LEU A 287 16.42 44.19 -3.59
N GLU A 288 16.93 43.63 -2.49
CA GLU A 288 17.33 44.41 -1.32
C GLU A 288 18.51 45.34 -1.63
N VAL A 289 19.52 44.88 -2.37
CA VAL A 289 20.63 45.74 -2.82
C VAL A 289 20.10 46.89 -3.68
N LYS A 290 19.19 46.60 -4.62
CA LYS A 290 18.55 47.64 -5.45
C LYS A 290 17.75 48.64 -4.61
N ARG A 291 17.04 48.17 -3.58
CA ARG A 291 16.30 49.01 -2.62
C ARG A 291 17.23 49.94 -1.86
N GLN A 292 18.35 49.44 -1.36
CA GLN A 292 19.36 50.24 -0.66
C GLN A 292 19.98 51.32 -1.56
N GLN A 293 20.27 50.99 -2.82
CA GLN A 293 20.76 51.96 -3.80
C GLN A 293 19.74 53.07 -4.09
N LEU A 294 18.46 52.71 -4.26
CA LEU A 294 17.37 53.68 -4.46
C LEU A 294 17.16 54.58 -3.23
N ALA A 295 17.31 54.05 -2.02
CA ALA A 295 17.21 54.82 -0.78
C ALA A 295 18.39 55.81 -0.62
N MET A 296 19.60 55.43 -1.03
CA MET A 296 20.76 56.33 -1.04
C MET A 296 20.62 57.49 -2.04
N ALA A 297 19.88 57.30 -3.13
CA ALA A 297 19.67 58.32 -4.17
C ALA A 297 18.61 59.39 -3.81
N LYS A 298 17.84 59.20 -2.73
CA LYS A 298 16.83 60.17 -2.24
C LYS A 298 17.18 60.62 -0.81
N ARG A 299 18.11 61.56 -0.67
CA ARG A 299 18.38 62.23 0.61
C ARG A 299 17.79 63.65 0.62
N PRO A 300 16.73 63.93 1.38
CA PRO A 300 16.37 65.28 1.78
C PRO A 300 17.28 65.75 2.93
N SER A 301 17.57 67.04 2.94
CA SER A 301 18.36 67.78 3.94
C SER A 301 17.80 67.69 5.37
N GLN A 302 18.66 67.45 6.35
CA GLN A 302 18.34 67.44 7.80
C GLN A 302 17.72 68.77 8.28
N PRO A 303 16.66 68.73 9.11
CA PRO A 303 16.28 69.86 9.95
C PRO A 303 17.09 69.85 11.25
N SER A 304 17.67 71.00 11.62
CA SER A 304 18.28 71.25 12.91
C SER A 304 17.23 71.32 14.02
N THR A 305 17.02 70.24 14.75
CA THR A 305 16.23 70.24 15.98
C THR A 305 17.15 70.51 17.16
N GLY A 306 16.85 71.51 17.98
CA GLY A 306 17.65 71.87 19.15
C GLY A 306 17.71 70.75 20.19
N GLU A 307 18.92 70.43 20.65
CA GLU A 307 19.18 69.49 21.74
C GLU A 307 18.57 70.02 23.06
N THR A 308 17.81 69.17 23.76
CA THR A 308 17.13 69.52 25.02
C THR A 308 17.78 68.89 26.24
N ALA A 309 18.39 67.71 26.10
CA ALA A 309 19.10 67.02 27.16
C ALA A 309 20.05 65.95 26.58
N ARG A 310 21.03 65.53 27.40
CA ARG A 310 22.01 64.50 27.03
C ARG A 310 22.32 63.59 28.21
N ASP A 311 22.39 62.30 27.95
CA ASP A 311 22.84 61.27 28.89
C ASP A 311 23.80 60.32 28.16
N GLY A 312 25.11 60.60 28.28
CA GLY A 312 26.15 59.85 27.57
C GLY A 312 25.94 59.83 26.05
N ARG A 313 25.67 58.64 25.51
CA ARG A 313 25.44 58.40 24.07
C ARG A 313 24.04 58.81 23.58
N PHE A 314 23.13 59.16 24.49
CA PHE A 314 21.75 59.53 24.15
C PHE A 314 21.58 61.05 24.15
N ILE A 315 21.01 61.57 23.06
CA ILE A 315 20.73 63.01 22.85
C ILE A 315 19.23 63.18 22.63
N ALA A 316 18.55 63.90 23.51
CA ALA A 316 17.15 64.25 23.34
C ALA A 316 16.99 65.55 22.55
N TYR A 317 15.99 65.60 21.69
CA TYR A 317 15.66 66.77 20.88
C TYR A 317 14.29 67.36 21.24
N SER A 318 14.10 68.64 20.94
CA SER A 318 12.84 69.35 21.21
C SER A 318 11.61 68.79 20.48
N ASN A 319 11.82 67.98 19.44
CA ASN A 319 10.77 67.31 18.67
C ASN A 319 10.31 65.96 19.29
N GLY A 320 10.82 65.60 20.47
CA GLY A 320 10.43 64.40 21.21
C GLY A 320 11.14 63.12 20.78
N THR A 321 12.23 63.21 20.02
CA THR A 321 13.07 62.05 19.66
C THR A 321 14.36 62.00 20.48
N VAL A 322 14.94 60.82 20.56
CA VAL A 322 16.22 60.57 21.23
C VAL A 322 17.16 59.86 20.25
N LEU A 323 18.29 60.48 19.92
CA LEU A 323 19.33 59.87 19.11
C LEU A 323 20.31 59.11 19.99
N ASP A 324 20.55 57.85 19.62
CA ASP A 324 21.62 57.04 20.14
C ASP A 324 22.83 57.13 19.20
N THR A 325 23.89 57.81 19.63
CA THR A 325 25.07 58.06 18.80
C THR A 325 25.95 56.82 18.58
N GLN A 326 25.78 55.76 19.37
CA GLN A 326 26.57 54.54 19.22
C GLN A 326 26.00 53.62 18.14
N THR A 327 24.68 53.45 18.12
CA THR A 327 24.00 52.61 17.11
C THR A 327 23.53 53.41 15.90
N ASN A 328 23.54 54.75 16.02
CA ASN A 328 22.96 55.67 15.07
C ASN A 328 21.47 55.37 14.79
N LEU A 329 20.76 54.94 15.83
CA LEU A 329 19.31 54.77 15.85
C LEU A 329 18.65 55.97 16.54
N MET A 330 17.47 56.32 16.08
CA MET A 330 16.64 57.35 16.70
C MET A 330 15.37 56.72 17.26
N TRP A 331 15.11 56.99 18.53
CA TRP A 331 14.02 56.43 19.31
C TRP A 331 12.95 57.48 19.56
N ALA A 332 11.69 57.05 19.69
CA ALA A 332 10.68 57.87 20.32
C ALA A 332 11.07 58.10 21.79
N GLY A 333 10.95 59.34 22.29
CA GLY A 333 11.23 59.63 23.70
C GLY A 333 10.21 59.02 24.67
N LYS A 334 9.09 58.50 24.16
CA LYS A 334 8.01 57.87 24.94
C LYS A 334 7.42 56.68 24.18
N ASP A 335 6.86 55.71 24.92
CA ASP A 335 6.10 54.60 24.35
C ASP A 335 4.63 54.98 24.01
N ASN A 336 3.84 53.98 23.62
CA ASN A 336 2.42 54.12 23.32
C ASN A 336 1.51 54.40 24.54
N GLY A 337 2.05 54.42 25.75
CA GLY A 337 1.37 54.83 26.98
C GLY A 337 0.46 53.79 27.65
N SER A 338 0.06 52.73 26.95
CA SER A 338 -0.94 51.76 27.42
C SER A 338 -0.62 50.31 27.03
N ASN A 339 -1.37 49.36 27.58
CA ASN A 339 -1.26 47.93 27.24
C ASN A 339 -1.60 47.71 25.76
N ILE A 340 -0.77 46.94 25.04
CA ILE A 340 -0.91 46.73 23.60
C ILE A 340 -0.49 45.31 23.20
N ASN A 341 -1.25 44.69 22.27
CA ASN A 341 -0.88 43.40 21.70
C ASN A 341 0.14 43.57 20.57
N TRP A 342 0.79 42.48 20.15
CA TRP A 342 1.89 42.58 19.19
C TRP A 342 1.45 43.16 17.83
N VAL A 343 0.29 42.73 17.32
CA VAL A 343 -0.25 43.20 16.03
C VAL A 343 -0.49 44.71 16.04
N ASN A 344 -1.11 45.22 17.11
CA ASN A 344 -1.37 46.64 17.28
C ASN A 344 -0.09 47.42 17.58
N ALA A 345 0.88 46.84 18.30
CA ALA A 345 2.17 47.45 18.58
C ALA A 345 2.98 47.67 17.30
N LYS A 346 2.98 46.68 16.40
CA LYS A 346 3.59 46.80 15.07
C LYS A 346 2.94 47.93 14.28
N SER A 347 1.60 47.94 14.22
CA SER A 347 0.85 49.01 13.55
C SER A 347 1.12 50.39 14.17
N TYR A 348 1.21 50.49 15.49
CA TYR A 348 1.54 51.73 16.18
C TYR A 348 2.91 52.26 15.76
N CYS A 349 3.94 51.40 15.76
CA CYS A 349 5.29 51.82 15.39
C CYS A 349 5.40 52.25 13.92
N GLU A 350 4.76 51.52 12.99
CA GLU A 350 4.77 51.85 11.56
C GLU A 350 3.98 53.14 11.23
N ASN A 351 2.96 53.44 12.04
CA ASN A 351 2.14 54.64 11.89
C ASN A 351 2.58 55.81 12.79
N TYR A 352 3.61 55.64 13.61
CA TYR A 352 4.13 56.71 14.45
C TYR A 352 4.70 57.84 13.59
N ARG A 353 4.46 59.09 13.99
CA ARG A 353 4.90 60.31 13.26
C ARG A 353 5.61 61.31 14.17
N GLY A 354 6.22 60.82 15.25
CA GLY A 354 7.02 61.65 16.15
C GLY A 354 8.21 62.27 15.43
N GLY A 355 8.61 63.46 15.87
CA GLY A 355 9.75 64.18 15.30
C GLY A 355 9.59 64.67 13.86
N GLY A 356 8.42 64.48 13.22
CA GLY A 356 8.20 64.79 11.81
C GLY A 356 8.66 63.68 10.83
N TYR A 357 9.05 62.51 11.34
CA TYR A 357 9.53 61.39 10.51
C TYR A 357 8.43 60.38 10.19
N THR A 358 8.58 59.65 9.08
CA THR A 358 7.58 58.70 8.55
C THR A 358 8.11 57.26 8.41
N ASP A 359 9.41 57.04 8.61
CA ASP A 359 10.14 55.78 8.47
C ASP A 359 10.34 55.05 9.80
N TRP A 360 9.42 55.26 10.74
CA TRP A 360 9.39 54.55 12.02
C TRP A 360 9.03 53.08 11.83
N ARG A 361 9.62 52.22 12.66
CA ARG A 361 9.35 50.79 12.69
C ARG A 361 9.39 50.25 14.11
N MET A 362 8.87 49.04 14.25
CA MET A 362 9.07 48.26 15.46
C MET A 362 10.56 47.88 15.62
N PRO A 363 11.13 47.92 16.83
CA PRO A 363 12.52 47.57 17.06
C PRO A 363 12.72 46.05 16.99
N MET A 364 13.96 45.65 16.68
CA MET A 364 14.41 44.28 16.89
C MET A 364 14.72 44.03 18.37
N GLN A 365 14.66 42.78 18.80
CA GLN A 365 14.88 42.41 20.20
C GLN A 365 16.30 42.80 20.67
N ASP A 366 17.29 42.73 19.79
CA ASP A 366 18.66 43.17 20.07
C ASP A 366 18.81 44.69 20.15
N GLU A 367 17.99 45.46 19.43
CA GLU A 367 17.99 46.92 19.53
C GLU A 367 17.42 47.38 20.87
N LEU A 368 16.33 46.75 21.34
CA LEU A 368 15.79 46.99 22.68
C LEU A 368 16.79 46.59 23.77
N ALA A 369 17.44 45.45 23.63
CA ALA A 369 18.48 45.02 24.57
C ALA A 369 19.66 45.99 24.62
N GLY A 370 19.98 46.65 23.50
CA GLY A 370 21.02 47.68 23.42
C GLY A 370 20.70 49.00 24.15
N LEU A 371 19.45 49.18 24.61
CA LEU A 371 19.04 50.30 25.47
C LEU A 371 19.17 49.99 26.98
N TYR A 372 19.25 48.72 27.36
CA TYR A 372 19.27 48.31 28.75
C TYR A 372 20.58 48.73 29.44
N ASP A 373 20.46 49.34 30.61
CA ASP A 373 21.58 49.74 31.46
C ASP A 373 21.18 49.57 32.92
N ASN A 374 21.74 48.56 33.59
CA ASN A 374 21.42 48.24 34.98
C ASN A 374 21.94 49.29 35.99
N THR A 375 22.79 50.22 35.56
CA THR A 375 23.25 51.34 36.39
C THR A 375 22.24 52.50 36.39
N LYS A 376 21.29 52.48 35.45
CA LYS A 376 20.17 53.42 35.37
C LYS A 376 18.93 52.75 35.94
N THR A 377 18.09 53.52 36.61
CA THR A 377 16.77 53.04 37.05
C THR A 377 15.82 54.20 37.23
N TYR A 378 14.56 53.98 36.85
CA TYR A 378 13.44 54.84 37.21
C TYR A 378 12.17 54.03 37.41
N LYS A 379 11.26 54.54 38.23
CA LYS A 379 9.94 53.94 38.43
C LYS A 379 8.99 54.30 37.29
N SER A 380 8.51 53.28 36.58
CA SER A 380 7.51 53.44 35.52
C SER A 380 6.09 53.65 36.07
N ALA A 381 5.17 54.11 35.21
CA ALA A 381 3.77 54.33 35.58
C ALA A 381 3.04 53.05 36.03
N CYS A 382 3.49 51.86 35.60
CA CYS A 382 2.94 50.58 36.06
C CYS A 382 3.55 50.06 37.38
N GLY A 383 4.44 50.83 38.02
CA GLY A 383 5.05 50.49 39.31
C GLY A 383 6.33 49.65 39.24
N LEU A 384 6.71 49.19 38.05
CA LEU A 384 7.95 48.42 37.82
C LEU A 384 9.15 49.34 37.65
N ASP A 385 10.31 48.90 38.12
CA ASP A 385 11.60 49.52 37.80
C ASP A 385 11.94 49.29 36.33
N VAL A 386 12.48 50.33 35.69
CA VAL A 386 12.94 50.28 34.30
C VAL A 386 14.39 50.72 34.24
N HIS A 387 15.23 49.88 33.64
CA HIS A 387 16.68 50.04 33.59
C HIS A 387 17.15 50.52 32.21
N LEU A 388 16.98 51.82 31.95
CA LEU A 388 17.53 52.54 30.79
C LEU A 388 17.57 54.05 31.09
N THR A 389 18.15 54.86 30.19
CA THR A 389 18.22 56.33 30.34
C THR A 389 16.84 56.97 30.56
N GLU A 390 16.75 57.98 31.43
CA GLU A 390 15.47 58.70 31.65
C GLU A 390 15.02 59.54 30.45
N LEU A 391 15.87 59.70 29.43
CA LEU A 391 15.51 60.40 28.18
C LEU A 391 14.48 59.61 27.35
N ILE A 392 14.40 58.29 27.53
CA ILE A 392 13.37 57.44 26.93
C ILE A 392 12.46 56.95 28.06
N ARG A 393 11.18 57.33 28.04
CA ARG A 393 10.23 57.01 29.11
C ARG A 393 9.20 55.98 28.68
N LEU A 394 9.35 54.78 29.22
CA LEU A 394 8.36 53.72 29.14
C LEU A 394 7.35 53.80 30.30
N ASN A 395 6.07 53.66 29.97
CA ASN A 395 4.97 53.54 30.91
C ASN A 395 4.94 52.16 31.59
N CYS A 396 5.62 51.16 31.04
CA CYS A 396 5.91 49.89 31.71
C CYS A 396 7.15 49.21 31.15
N ALA A 397 7.55 48.06 31.70
CA ALA A 397 8.89 47.52 31.48
C ALA A 397 9.05 46.60 30.25
N TRP A 398 8.00 46.20 29.53
CA TRP A 398 8.11 45.18 28.48
C TRP A 398 7.89 45.77 27.09
N GLY A 399 8.94 45.84 26.28
CA GLY A 399 8.87 46.34 24.90
C GLY A 399 8.71 45.21 23.88
N TRP A 400 7.65 45.22 23.08
CA TRP A 400 7.51 44.28 21.96
C TRP A 400 8.60 44.49 20.91
N ALA A 401 9.10 43.39 20.35
CA ALA A 401 10.06 43.35 19.26
C ALA A 401 9.44 42.75 17.99
N SER A 402 10.08 42.98 16.85
CA SER A 402 9.58 42.63 15.52
C SER A 402 9.55 41.13 15.18
N GLU A 403 10.36 40.33 15.88
CA GLU A 403 10.59 38.92 15.59
C GLU A 403 9.40 38.05 16.04
N THR A 404 9.06 37.04 15.24
CA THR A 404 7.96 36.10 15.51
C THR A 404 8.39 34.64 15.36
N ARG A 405 7.78 33.74 16.13
CA ARG A 405 7.93 32.28 15.97
C ARG A 405 6.59 31.60 16.25
N GLY A 406 5.97 31.02 15.23
CA GLY A 406 4.62 30.50 15.35
C GLY A 406 3.64 31.58 15.84
N SER A 407 2.92 31.31 16.92
CA SER A 407 2.00 32.25 17.59
C SER A 407 2.67 33.27 18.52
N ASP A 408 3.98 33.15 18.74
CA ASP A 408 4.72 34.00 19.67
C ASP A 408 5.36 35.18 18.95
N ALA A 409 5.59 36.26 19.70
CA ALA A 409 6.45 37.37 19.35
C ALA A 409 7.52 37.60 20.42
N ALA A 410 8.66 38.10 19.98
CA ALA A 410 9.76 38.48 20.86
C ALA A 410 9.43 39.77 21.62
N TYR A 411 9.91 39.89 22.85
CA TYR A 411 9.92 41.14 23.60
C TYR A 411 11.16 41.24 24.48
N PHE A 412 11.47 42.45 24.94
CA PHE A 412 12.56 42.70 25.88
C PHE A 412 12.00 43.21 27.21
N ASN A 413 12.49 42.65 28.32
CA ASN A 413 12.09 43.00 29.67
C ASN A 413 13.10 43.98 30.29
N PHE A 414 12.76 45.26 30.35
CA PHE A 414 13.60 46.30 30.96
C PHE A 414 13.63 46.27 32.50
N TYR A 415 12.84 45.42 33.14
CA TYR A 415 12.93 45.16 34.58
C TYR A 415 14.05 44.13 34.88
N SER A 416 14.15 43.05 34.10
CA SER A 416 15.17 42.00 34.32
C SER A 416 16.39 42.05 33.40
N GLY A 417 16.31 42.76 32.28
CA GLY A 417 17.37 42.81 31.26
C GLY A 417 17.39 41.62 30.30
N GLU A 418 16.29 40.86 30.25
CA GLU A 418 16.25 39.58 29.53
C GLU A 418 15.35 39.61 28.28
N ARG A 419 15.64 38.68 27.37
CA ARG A 419 14.95 38.47 26.11
C ARG A 419 13.95 37.33 26.26
N TYR A 420 12.71 37.57 25.87
CA TYR A 420 11.62 36.61 26.02
C TYR A 420 10.76 36.51 24.76
N TRP A 421 9.87 35.53 24.77
CA TRP A 421 8.86 35.30 23.75
C TRP A 421 7.53 35.06 24.45
N ASP A 422 6.45 35.61 23.92
CA ASP A 422 5.10 35.40 24.44
C ASP A 422 4.07 35.45 23.30
N LEU A 423 2.84 34.98 23.53
CA LEU A 423 1.81 34.96 22.50
C LEU A 423 1.53 36.38 22.00
N GLN A 424 1.42 36.52 20.68
CA GLN A 424 1.10 37.80 20.02
C GLN A 424 -0.19 38.45 20.51
N SER A 425 -1.09 37.66 21.12
CA SER A 425 -2.36 38.11 21.70
C SER A 425 -2.23 38.73 23.09
N TYR A 426 -1.12 38.57 23.81
CA TYR A 426 -0.94 39.17 25.13
C TYR A 426 -0.83 40.69 25.05
N VAL A 427 -1.34 41.37 26.08
CA VAL A 427 -1.53 42.83 26.08
C VAL A 427 -0.97 43.50 27.33
N TYR A 428 -1.02 42.82 28.49
CA TYR A 428 -0.70 43.41 29.79
C TYR A 428 0.80 43.67 29.98
N TYR A 429 1.14 44.87 30.44
CA TYR A 429 2.51 45.36 30.66
C TYR A 429 3.37 45.58 29.41
N TYR A 430 2.92 45.10 28.25
CA TYR A 430 3.57 45.30 26.97
C TYR A 430 3.40 46.72 26.42
N ARG A 431 4.46 47.21 25.76
CA ARG A 431 4.61 48.56 25.20
C ARG A 431 5.20 48.50 23.80
N ALA A 432 4.90 49.51 23.01
CA ALA A 432 5.46 49.74 21.68
C ALA A 432 6.37 50.97 21.74
N LEU A 433 7.66 50.78 21.45
CA LEU A 433 8.67 51.84 21.40
C LEU A 433 9.20 51.97 19.97
N PRO A 434 8.71 52.94 19.17
CA PRO A 434 9.17 53.14 17.80
C PRO A 434 10.65 53.47 17.70
N VAL A 435 11.32 52.90 16.70
CA VAL A 435 12.71 53.20 16.33
C VAL A 435 12.81 53.49 14.83
N ARG A 436 13.78 54.32 14.44
CA ARG A 436 14.15 54.57 13.05
C ARG A 436 15.66 54.70 12.91
N SER A 437 16.13 54.79 11.66
CA SER A 437 17.51 55.17 11.37
C SER A 437 17.75 56.63 11.78
N GLY A 438 18.86 56.94 12.45
CA GLY A 438 19.28 58.30 12.76
C GLY A 438 19.87 59.08 11.57
N LYS A 439 20.00 58.45 10.40
CA LYS A 439 20.53 59.06 9.16
C LYS A 439 19.52 59.88 8.37
#